data_AF-A0A952M6J7-F1
#
_entry.id   AF-A0A952M6J7-F1
#
_cell.length_a   1.000
_cell.length_b   1.000
_cell.length_c   1.000
_cell.angle_alpha   90.00
_cell.angle_beta   90.00
_cell.angle_gamma   90.00
#
_symmetry.space_group_name_H-M   'P 1'
#
loop_
_entity.id
_entity.type
_entity.pdbx_description
1 polymer ?
#
loop_
_entity_poly.entity_id
_entity_poly.type
_entity_poly.pdbx_seq_one_letter_code
_entity_poly.pdbx_strand_id
1 'polypeptide(L)'
;SDPMNPVLAGKVEVGGIVKDTKHPNGKDFAFGPQMVEISRDGSRVYWTNSLYSTWDSQFYPNDEGGQMVMANVGPNGGLELDKDFYVDFPKGYRSHQIRLEGGDCSTDSFCYPNV
;
A
#
# COMPACT_ATOMS: atom_id res chain seq x y z
N SER A 1 8.40 -1.59 -20.86
CA SER A 1 7.37 -0.57 -20.62
C SER A 1 7.75 0.69 -21.38
N ASP A 2 6.77 1.53 -21.73
CA ASP A 2 7.01 2.88 -22.24
C ASP A 2 6.57 3.88 -21.14
N PRO A 3 7.51 4.51 -20.41
CA PRO A 3 7.17 5.45 -19.34
C PRO A 3 6.39 6.67 -19.81
N MET A 4 6.51 7.04 -21.09
CA MET A 4 5.83 8.20 -21.68
C MET A 4 4.41 7.84 -22.16
N ASN A 5 4.10 6.54 -22.25
CA ASN A 5 2.79 6.02 -22.62
C ASN A 5 2.34 4.92 -21.62
N PRO A 6 2.03 5.29 -20.36
CA PRO A 6 1.63 4.33 -19.35
C PRO A 6 0.27 3.69 -19.70
N VAL A 7 0.16 2.39 -19.44
CA VAL A 7 -1.10 1.64 -19.57
C VAL A 7 -1.53 1.12 -18.20
N LEU A 8 -2.84 1.12 -17.93
CA LEU A 8 -3.37 0.54 -16.70
C LEU A 8 -3.13 -0.97 -16.70
N ALA A 9 -2.21 -1.42 -15.84
CA ALA A 9 -1.80 -2.82 -15.77
C ALA A 9 -2.46 -3.59 -14.62
N GLY A 10 -3.03 -2.90 -13.62
CA GLY A 10 -3.65 -3.53 -12.45
C GLY A 10 -4.34 -2.51 -11.56
N LYS A 11 -5.35 -2.95 -10.81
CA LYS A 11 -6.09 -2.15 -9.83
C LYS A 11 -6.62 -3.03 -8.72
N VAL A 12 -6.47 -2.58 -7.48
CA VAL A 12 -7.09 -3.14 -6.28
C VAL A 12 -7.84 -2.04 -5.53
N GLU A 13 -8.79 -2.42 -4.70
CA GLU A 13 -9.61 -1.49 -3.91
C GLU A 13 -9.66 -1.97 -2.47
N VAL A 14 -9.40 -1.07 -1.52
CA VAL A 14 -9.47 -1.34 -0.08
C VAL A 14 -9.65 0.00 0.66
N GLY A 15 -10.56 0.05 1.64
CA GLY A 15 -11.00 1.27 2.32
C GLY A 15 -11.57 2.33 1.37
N GLY A 16 -11.37 3.59 1.75
CA GLY A 16 -11.62 4.79 0.97
C GLY A 16 -13.03 5.36 1.13
N ILE A 17 -13.15 6.70 1.13
CA ILE A 17 -14.42 7.43 1.28
C ILE A 17 -15.52 6.95 0.31
N VAL A 18 -15.15 6.65 -0.93
CA VAL A 18 -16.11 6.36 -2.00
C VAL A 18 -16.61 4.92 -1.97
N LYS A 19 -15.69 3.97 -1.75
CA LYS A 19 -15.98 2.54 -1.94
C LYS A 19 -15.99 1.73 -0.66
N ASP A 20 -15.39 2.24 0.42
CA ASP A 20 -15.29 1.62 1.73
C ASP A 20 -15.07 0.09 1.65
N THR A 21 -14.12 -0.30 0.81
CA THR A 21 -13.98 -1.71 0.40
C THR A 21 -13.26 -2.49 1.48
N LYS A 22 -13.91 -3.49 2.05
CA LYS A 22 -13.26 -4.40 3.01
C LYS A 22 -12.09 -5.14 2.35
N HIS A 23 -11.09 -5.44 3.16
CA HIS A 23 -10.01 -6.33 2.74
C HIS A 23 -10.57 -7.73 2.38
N PRO A 24 -9.98 -8.51 1.46
CA PRO A 24 -10.50 -9.82 1.05
C PRO A 24 -10.69 -10.84 2.18
N ASN A 25 -10.07 -10.64 3.35
CA ASN A 25 -10.29 -11.45 4.55
C ASN A 25 -11.47 -10.98 5.41
N GLY A 26 -12.25 -10.00 4.96
CA GLY A 26 -13.43 -9.46 5.63
C GLY A 26 -13.17 -8.37 6.67
N LYS A 27 -11.90 -8.06 6.99
CA LYS A 27 -11.56 -6.96 7.91
C LYS A 27 -11.79 -5.60 7.24
N ASP A 28 -12.16 -4.63 8.07
CA ASP A 28 -12.18 -3.22 7.68
C ASP A 28 -10.76 -2.73 7.37
N PHE A 29 -10.67 -1.63 6.63
CA PHE A 29 -9.41 -0.94 6.40
C PHE A 29 -9.71 0.56 6.52
N ALA A 30 -9.28 1.15 7.64
CA ALA A 30 -9.57 2.54 7.95
C ALA A 30 -8.93 3.47 6.91
N PHE A 31 -9.51 4.65 6.73
CA PHE A 31 -9.00 5.65 5.80
C PHE A 31 -9.01 5.15 4.35
N GLY A 32 -7.90 5.33 3.62
CA GLY A 32 -7.68 4.76 2.29
C GLY A 32 -6.20 4.48 2.06
N PRO A 33 -5.82 3.84 0.94
CA PRO A 33 -4.42 3.55 0.64
C PRO A 33 -3.60 4.85 0.54
N GLN A 34 -2.43 4.89 1.18
CA GLN A 34 -1.58 6.08 1.27
C GLN A 34 -0.12 5.78 0.90
N MET A 35 0.77 5.51 1.85
CA MET A 35 2.18 5.23 1.52
C MET A 35 2.28 3.86 0.88
N VAL A 36 3.04 3.77 -0.21
CA VAL A 36 3.28 2.52 -0.95
C VAL A 36 4.77 2.21 -0.90
N GLU A 37 5.11 0.93 -0.75
CA GLU A 37 6.49 0.44 -0.84
C GLU A 37 6.54 -0.87 -1.64
N ILE A 38 7.59 -1.06 -2.43
CA ILE A 38 7.70 -2.20 -3.36
C ILE A 38 8.95 -3.02 -3.01
N SER A 39 8.80 -4.35 -2.99
CA SER A 39 9.94 -5.25 -2.82
C SER A 39 10.94 -5.11 -3.97
N ARG A 40 12.24 -5.33 -3.68
CA ARG A 40 13.32 -5.21 -4.68
C ARG A 40 13.14 -6.10 -5.92
N ASP A 41 12.47 -7.24 -5.77
CA ASP A 41 12.14 -8.15 -6.87
C ASP A 41 10.88 -7.73 -7.66
N GLY A 42 10.20 -6.65 -7.25
CA GLY A 42 8.99 -6.13 -7.88
C GLY A 42 7.74 -7.00 -7.71
N SER A 43 7.80 -8.07 -6.92
CA SER A 43 6.71 -9.06 -6.80
C SER A 43 5.64 -8.68 -5.77
N ARG A 44 5.96 -7.80 -4.82
CA ARG A 44 5.10 -7.45 -3.68
C ARG A 44 5.02 -5.94 -3.52
N VAL A 45 3.80 -5.44 -3.36
CA VAL A 45 3.50 -4.03 -3.11
C VAL A 45 2.80 -3.94 -1.76
N TYR A 46 3.37 -3.18 -0.84
CA TYR A 46 2.82 -2.95 0.50
C TYR A 46 2.27 -1.53 0.59
N TRP A 47 1.22 -1.33 1.37
CA TRP A 47 0.79 0.03 1.70
C TRP A 47 0.18 0.16 3.08
N THR A 48 0.28 1.38 3.62
CA THR A 48 -0.38 1.83 4.83
C THR A 48 -1.44 2.89 4.52
N ASN A 49 -2.15 3.36 5.54
CA ASN A 49 -3.39 4.11 5.35
C ASN A 49 -3.44 5.54 5.94
N SER A 50 -2.45 5.98 6.73
CA SER A 50 -2.46 7.34 7.30
C SER A 50 -1.61 8.31 6.49
N LEU A 51 -2.13 9.52 6.29
CA LEU A 51 -1.41 10.63 5.65
C LEU A 51 -0.79 11.55 6.68
N TYR A 52 -1.64 12.23 7.46
CA TYR A 52 -1.21 13.21 8.44
C TYR A 52 -2.33 13.41 9.44
N SER A 53 -1.99 13.59 10.72
CA SER A 53 -2.94 13.36 11.79
C SER A 53 -4.23 14.18 11.67
N THR A 54 -4.07 15.48 11.44
CA THR A 54 -5.19 16.42 11.28
C THR A 54 -5.95 16.25 9.97
N TRP A 55 -5.30 15.74 8.92
CA TRP A 55 -5.92 15.53 7.61
C TRP A 55 -6.75 14.25 7.63
N ASP A 56 -6.24 13.17 8.20
CA ASP A 56 -7.03 11.94 8.33
C ASP A 56 -8.32 12.22 9.11
N SER A 57 -8.26 13.05 10.15
CA SER A 57 -9.46 13.45 10.92
C SER A 57 -10.42 14.36 10.15
N GLN A 58 -9.96 15.09 9.14
CA GLN A 58 -10.83 15.89 8.27
C GLN A 58 -11.58 15.02 7.26
N PHE A 59 -10.87 14.07 6.64
CA PHE A 59 -11.44 13.20 5.59
C PHE A 59 -12.18 11.99 6.16
N TYR A 60 -11.76 11.50 7.32
CA TYR A 60 -12.29 10.32 8.00
C TYR A 60 -12.51 10.60 9.50
N PRO A 61 -13.49 11.45 9.84
CA PRO A 61 -13.69 11.90 11.22
C PRO A 61 -14.11 10.78 12.21
N ASN A 62 -14.53 9.63 11.70
CA ASN A 62 -15.02 8.50 12.49
C ASN A 62 -14.09 7.27 12.43
N ASP A 63 -12.96 7.36 11.72
CA ASP A 63 -12.04 6.25 11.56
C ASP A 63 -10.80 6.44 12.44
N GLU A 64 -10.24 5.32 12.90
CA GLU A 64 -8.98 5.29 13.63
C GLU A 64 -8.16 4.03 13.32
N GLY A 65 -6.92 4.03 13.78
CA GLY A 65 -6.00 2.91 13.65
C GLY A 65 -4.96 3.09 12.56
N GLY A 66 -4.15 2.05 12.40
CA GLY A 66 -3.14 1.93 11.36
C GLY A 66 -3.16 0.52 10.84
N GLN A 67 -3.19 0.36 9.52
CA GLN A 67 -3.13 -0.94 8.88
C GLN A 67 -2.06 -0.97 7.82
N MET A 68 -1.44 -2.13 7.64
CA MET A 68 -0.62 -2.44 6.47
C MET A 68 -1.14 -3.69 5.79
N VAL A 69 -1.29 -3.61 4.48
CA VAL A 69 -1.69 -4.72 3.62
C VAL A 69 -0.69 -4.87 2.47
N MET A 70 -0.81 -5.95 1.71
CA MET A 70 0.08 -6.27 0.61
C MET A 70 -0.71 -6.80 -0.59
N ALA A 71 -0.25 -6.50 -1.79
CA ALA A 71 -0.67 -7.17 -3.02
C ALA A 71 0.49 -7.83 -3.74
N ASN A 72 0.19 -8.98 -4.32
CA ASN A 72 1.08 -9.69 -5.22
C ASN A 72 0.95 -9.11 -6.64
N VAL A 73 2.09 -8.92 -7.30
CA VAL A 73 2.16 -8.49 -8.71
C VAL A 73 2.18 -9.73 -9.60
N GLY A 74 1.25 -9.81 -10.54
CA GLY A 74 1.17 -10.94 -11.46
C GLY A 74 2.30 -10.94 -12.50
N PRO A 75 2.68 -12.12 -13.04
CA PRO A 75 3.81 -12.26 -13.96
C PRO A 75 3.65 -11.50 -15.29
N ASN A 76 2.41 -11.17 -15.67
CA ASN A 76 2.07 -10.42 -16.88
C ASN A 76 1.40 -9.07 -16.55
N GLY A 77 1.66 -8.53 -15.36
CA GLY A 77 0.89 -7.44 -14.77
C GLY A 77 -0.26 -7.96 -13.90
N GLY A 78 -1.15 -7.05 -13.50
CA GLY A 78 -2.17 -7.29 -12.49
C GLY A 78 -1.67 -7.05 -11.07
N LEU A 79 -2.63 -6.82 -10.17
CA LEU A 79 -2.42 -6.69 -8.74
C LEU A 79 -3.53 -7.48 -8.04
N GLU A 80 -3.15 -8.31 -7.08
CA GLU A 80 -4.10 -9.06 -6.26
C GLU A 80 -3.76 -8.88 -4.78
N LEU A 81 -4.73 -8.40 -4.00
CA LEU A 81 -4.60 -8.26 -2.56
C LEU A 81 -4.37 -9.63 -1.91
N ASP A 82 -3.33 -9.74 -1.10
CA ASP A 82 -3.03 -10.96 -0.36
C ASP A 82 -4.01 -11.12 0.81
N LYS A 83 -4.86 -12.15 0.75
CA LYS A 83 -5.89 -12.39 1.77
C LYS A 83 -5.31 -12.68 3.17
N ASP A 84 -4.10 -13.22 3.24
CA ASP A 84 -3.50 -13.69 4.50
C ASP A 84 -2.62 -12.62 5.14
N PHE A 85 -2.09 -11.68 4.35
CA PHE A 85 -1.30 -10.55 4.84
C PHE A 85 -2.17 -9.37 5.28
N TYR A 86 -2.30 -9.18 6.59
CA TYR A 86 -2.93 -8.01 7.17
C TYR A 86 -2.31 -7.70 8.53
N VAL A 87 -1.64 -6.55 8.63
CA VAL A 87 -1.09 -6.05 9.88
C VAL A 87 -2.02 -4.99 10.45
N ASP A 88 -2.50 -5.25 11.66
CA ASP A 88 -3.26 -4.29 12.46
C ASP A 88 -2.32 -3.71 13.52
N PHE A 89 -2.01 -2.42 13.42
CA PHE A 89 -1.14 -1.76 14.38
C PHE A 89 -1.90 -1.52 15.70
N PRO A 90 -1.19 -1.43 16.84
CA PRO A 90 -1.84 -1.20 18.12
C PRO A 90 -2.76 0.03 18.10
N LYS A 91 -3.85 -0.02 18.87
CA LYS A 91 -4.81 1.08 18.96
C LYS A 91 -4.13 2.40 19.34
N GLY A 92 -4.61 3.50 18.76
CA GLY A 92 -4.06 4.84 18.96
C GLY A 92 -2.84 5.16 18.10
N TYR A 93 -2.28 4.18 17.38
CA TYR A 93 -1.21 4.39 16.42
C TYR A 93 -1.75 4.48 14.99
N ARG A 94 -1.00 5.18 14.16
CA ARG A 94 -1.21 5.27 12.71
C ARG A 94 0.05 4.82 12.00
N SER A 95 -0.12 4.20 10.84
CA SER A 95 0.97 3.66 10.03
C SER A 95 1.19 4.51 8.78
N HIS A 96 2.46 4.84 8.51
CA HIS A 96 2.87 5.72 7.42
C HIS A 96 3.95 5.02 6.56
N GLN A 97 5.19 5.51 6.52
CA GLN A 97 6.21 4.94 5.66
C GLN A 97 6.62 3.51 6.08
N ILE A 98 6.79 2.64 5.08
CA ILE A 98 7.32 1.29 5.20
C ILE A 98 8.80 1.32 4.78
N ARG A 99 9.65 0.53 5.43
CA ARG A 99 11.03 0.31 5.03
C ARG A 99 11.34 -1.18 5.12
N LEU A 100 11.69 -1.79 3.99
CA LEU A 100 11.96 -3.23 3.95
C LEU A 100 13.42 -3.50 4.31
N GLU A 101 13.65 -4.55 5.09
CA GLU A 101 15.00 -4.98 5.44
C GLU A 101 15.78 -5.37 4.17
N GLY A 102 17.01 -4.86 4.05
CA GLY A 102 17.84 -5.05 2.87
C GLY A 102 17.54 -4.10 1.70
N GLY A 103 16.71 -3.08 1.90
CA GLY A 103 16.38 -2.05 0.93
C GLY A 103 15.11 -2.35 0.12
N ASP A 104 14.51 -1.31 -0.41
CA ASP A 104 13.27 -1.29 -1.19
C ASP A 104 13.37 -0.31 -2.36
N CYS A 105 12.28 -0.15 -3.11
CA CYS A 105 12.26 0.70 -4.30
C CYS A 105 12.26 2.21 -4.00
N SER A 106 12.30 2.63 -2.74
CA SER A 106 12.37 4.04 -2.37
C SER A 106 13.46 4.39 -1.34
N THR A 107 14.25 3.43 -0.87
CA THR A 107 15.42 3.66 0.01
C THR A 107 16.71 3.92 -0.74
N ASP A 108 16.90 3.26 -1.89
CA ASP A 108 18.21 3.14 -2.51
C ASP A 108 18.31 3.92 -3.82
N SER A 109 19.52 4.41 -4.10
CA SER A 109 19.90 4.96 -5.40
C SER A 109 21.19 4.29 -5.87
N PHE A 110 21.30 4.03 -7.17
CA PHE A 110 22.38 3.23 -7.75
C PHE A 110 23.27 4.07 -8.67
N CYS A 111 24.59 3.89 -8.59
CA CYS A 111 25.55 4.58 -9.44
C CYS A 111 26.00 3.78 -10.68
N TYR A 112 25.59 2.52 -10.80
CA TYR A 112 25.97 1.62 -11.89
C TYR A 112 24.72 1.09 -12.59
N PRO A 113 24.74 0.95 -13.93
CA PRO A 113 23.62 0.37 -14.66
C PRO A 113 23.51 -1.13 -14.40
N ASN A 114 22.30 -1.67 -14.57
CA ASN A 114 22.09 -3.11 -14.61
C ASN A 114 22.69 -3.65 -15.92
N VAL A 115 23.66 -4.57 -15.82
CA VAL A 115 24.35 -5.19 -16.98
C VAL A 115 23.59 -6.37 -17.54
#